data_AF-A0A655BPK1-F1
#
_entry.id   AF-A0A655BPK1-F1
#
_cell.length_a   1.000
_cell.length_b   1.000
_cell.length_c   1.000
_cell.angle_alpha   90.00
_cell.angle_beta   90.00
_cell.angle_gamma   90.00
#
_symmetry.space_group_name_H-M   'P 1'
#
loop_
_entity.id
_entity.type
_entity.pdbx_description
1 polymer ?
#
loop_
_entity_poly.entity_id
_entity_poly.type
_entity_poly.pdbx_seq_one_letter_code
_entity_poly.pdbx_strand_id
1 'polypeptide(L)'
;MAFNDLRIDPFSAAVVTIMINSGAYIAEITRGAVLSIHKGFREAGLALGLSRRETIRHVILPLALRRMLPPLGNQWIISIKDTSLFIVIGVAELTRQGQEIIAGNFRALEIWSAVAVFYLIITLVLSFILRRLERRMKIL
;
A
#
# COMPACT_ATOMS: atom_id res chain seq x y z
N MET A 1 -1.09 37.28 -12.87
CA MET A 1 -2.03 36.73 -11.87
C MET A 1 -1.36 35.52 -11.26
N ALA A 2 -0.76 35.73 -10.09
CA ALA A 2 0.05 34.73 -9.41
C ALA A 2 -0.86 33.67 -8.78
N PHE A 3 -0.52 32.39 -8.95
CA PHE A 3 -1.10 31.27 -8.19
C PHE A 3 -0.65 31.29 -6.71
N ASN A 4 -0.71 32.46 -6.05
CA ASN A 4 -0.14 32.68 -4.72
C ASN A 4 -1.11 32.42 -3.56
N ASP A 5 -2.38 32.10 -3.82
CA ASP A 5 -3.41 31.96 -2.77
C ASP A 5 -3.85 30.50 -2.49
N LEU A 6 -3.30 29.50 -3.19
CA LEU A 6 -3.49 28.08 -2.87
C LEU A 6 -2.30 27.57 -2.06
N ARG A 7 -2.17 28.04 -0.81
CA ARG A 7 -1.28 27.39 0.17
C ARG A 7 -1.91 26.05 0.56
N ILE A 8 -1.56 25.01 -0.18
CA ILE A 8 -1.98 23.65 0.14
C ILE A 8 -1.28 23.25 1.44
N ASP A 9 -2.08 22.82 2.42
CA ASP A 9 -1.55 22.29 3.65
C ASP A 9 -0.65 21.07 3.38
N PRO A 10 0.57 21.00 3.94
CA PRO A 10 1.51 19.91 3.67
C PRO A 10 0.95 18.51 3.91
N PHE A 11 0.05 18.35 4.88
CA PHE A 11 -0.62 17.09 5.12
C PHE A 11 -1.56 16.73 3.97
N SER A 12 -2.36 17.69 3.49
CA SER A 12 -3.22 17.50 2.32
C SER A 12 -2.41 17.15 1.06
N ALA A 13 -1.27 17.83 0.85
CA ALA A 13 -0.37 17.52 -0.26
C ALA A 13 0.17 16.09 -0.17
N ALA A 14 0.67 15.66 1.00
CA ALA A 14 1.13 14.29 1.23
C ALA A 14 0.06 13.24 0.98
N VAL A 15 -1.17 13.48 1.48
CA VAL A 15 -2.30 12.56 1.29
C VAL A 15 -2.60 12.40 -0.19
N VAL A 16 -2.73 13.50 -0.94
CA VAL A 16 -3.00 13.44 -2.39
C VAL A 16 -1.87 12.73 -3.14
N THR A 17 -0.61 13.02 -2.80
CA THR A 17 0.54 12.35 -3.42
C THR A 17 0.55 10.85 -3.16
N ILE A 18 0.33 10.40 -1.91
CA ILE A 18 0.22 8.96 -1.59
C ILE A 18 -0.98 8.33 -2.28
N MET A 19 -2.13 9.02 -2.32
CA MET A 19 -3.34 8.49 -2.94
C MET A 19 -3.12 8.22 -4.43
N ILE A 20 -2.50 9.16 -5.15
CA ILE A 20 -2.21 9.00 -6.58
C ILE A 20 -1.18 7.88 -6.78
N ASN A 21 -0.08 7.89 -6.02
CA ASN A 21 0.98 6.90 -6.15
C ASN A 21 0.47 5.48 -5.81
N SER A 22 -0.09 5.30 -4.61
CA SER A 22 -0.62 4.01 -4.16
C SER A 22 -1.81 3.56 -5.01
N GLY A 23 -2.65 4.49 -5.48
CA GLY A 23 -3.78 4.21 -6.37
C GLY A 23 -3.35 3.59 -7.69
N ALA A 24 -2.28 4.12 -8.31
CA ALA A 24 -1.71 3.55 -9.53
C ALA A 24 -1.21 2.10 -9.30
N TYR A 25 -0.48 1.86 -8.21
CA TYR A 25 -0.03 0.51 -7.85
C TYR A 25 -1.20 -0.44 -7.56
N ILE A 26 -2.21 0.00 -6.82
CA ILE A 26 -3.41 -0.79 -6.52
C ILE A 26 -4.17 -1.15 -7.80
N ALA A 27 -4.27 -0.23 -8.76
CA ALA A 27 -4.90 -0.48 -10.05
C ALA A 27 -4.17 -1.58 -10.84
N GLU A 28 -2.84 -1.51 -10.90
CA GLU A 28 -2.02 -2.54 -11.55
C GLU A 28 -2.07 -3.89 -10.84
N ILE A 29 -2.07 -3.90 -9.50
CA ILE A 29 -2.26 -5.12 -8.71
C ILE A 29 -3.62 -5.75 -9.01
N THR A 30 -4.67 -4.93 -9.07
CA THR A 30 -6.04 -5.40 -9.38
C THR A 30 -6.10 -5.98 -10.80
N ARG A 31 -5.51 -5.27 -11.77
CA ARG A 31 -5.42 -5.72 -13.17
C ARG A 31 -4.67 -7.04 -13.29
N GLY A 32 -3.49 -7.14 -12.64
CA GLY A 32 -2.67 -8.34 -12.61
C GLY A 32 -3.39 -9.53 -11.96
N ALA A 33 -4.12 -9.29 -10.87
CA ALA A 33 -4.90 -10.33 -10.19
C ALA A 33 -6.02 -10.89 -11.08
N VAL A 34 -6.77 -10.03 -11.78
CA VAL A 34 -7.82 -10.46 -12.70
C VAL A 34 -7.23 -11.21 -13.90
N LEU A 35 -6.14 -10.73 -14.48
CA LEU A 35 -5.48 -11.38 -15.62
C LEU A 35 -4.80 -12.71 -15.27
N SER A 36 -4.39 -12.89 -14.02
CA SER A 36 -3.81 -14.17 -13.57
C SER A 36 -4.80 -15.34 -13.63
N ILE A 37 -6.10 -15.08 -13.68
CA ILE A 37 -7.15 -16.10 -13.67
C ILE A 37 -7.22 -16.79 -15.03
N HIS A 38 -7.17 -18.12 -15.00
CA HIS A 38 -7.19 -18.93 -16.23
C HIS A 38 -8.47 -18.68 -17.03
N LYS A 39 -8.34 -18.51 -18.35
CA LYS A 39 -9.48 -18.26 -19.26
C LYS A 39 -10.56 -19.35 -19.17
N GLY A 40 -10.15 -20.58 -18.83
CA GLY A 40 -11.05 -21.71 -18.62
C GLY A 40 -12.11 -21.49 -17.53
N PHE A 41 -11.88 -20.67 -16.50
CA PHE A 41 -12.95 -20.34 -15.53
C PHE A 41 -14.08 -19.53 -16.17
N ARG A 42 -13.75 -18.70 -17.16
CA ARG A 42 -14.74 -17.93 -17.91
C ARG A 42 -15.54 -18.83 -18.85
N GLU A 43 -14.86 -19.75 -19.54
CA GLU A 43 -15.48 -20.73 -20.44
C GLU A 43 -16.36 -21.72 -19.67
N ALA A 44 -15.91 -22.21 -18.50
CA ALA A 44 -16.68 -23.08 -17.62
C ALA A 44 -17.93 -22.38 -17.07
N GLY A 45 -17.83 -21.11 -16.67
CA GLY A 45 -19.00 -20.34 -16.22
C GLY A 45 -20.07 -20.22 -17.30
N LEU A 46 -19.65 -19.92 -18.53
CA LEU A 46 -20.55 -19.86 -19.69
C LEU A 46 -21.14 -21.24 -20.04
N ALA A 47 -20.34 -22.31 -19.94
CA ALA A 47 -20.80 -23.68 -20.18
C ALA A 47 -21.83 -24.17 -19.13
N LEU A 48 -21.75 -23.64 -17.89
CA LEU A 48 -22.73 -23.87 -16.82
C LEU A 48 -23.99 -22.99 -16.95
N GLY A 49 -24.11 -22.21 -18.03
CA GLY A 49 -25.27 -21.35 -18.28
C GLY A 49 -25.23 -19.99 -17.56
N LEU A 50 -24.12 -19.62 -16.90
CA LEU A 50 -23.97 -18.31 -16.30
C LEU A 50 -23.76 -17.24 -17.36
N SER A 51 -24.41 -16.09 -17.22
CA SER A 51 -24.09 -14.92 -18.05
C SER A 51 -22.67 -14.42 -17.77
N ARG A 52 -22.13 -13.63 -18.69
CA ARG A 52 -20.78 -13.03 -18.54
C ARG A 52 -20.65 -12.20 -17.26
N ARG A 53 -21.73 -11.50 -16.86
CA ARG A 53 -21.75 -10.70 -15.63
C ARG A 53 -21.79 -11.57 -14.37
N GLU A 54 -22.57 -12.64 -14.39
CA GLU A 54 -22.64 -13.59 -13.27
C GLU A 54 -21.34 -14.35 -13.08
N THR A 55 -20.69 -14.74 -14.18
CA THR A 55 -19.36 -15.38 -14.14
C THR A 55 -18.31 -14.46 -13.52
N ILE A 56 -18.32 -13.16 -13.88
CA ILE A 56 -17.41 -12.19 -13.27
C ILE A 56 -17.71 -12.04 -11.77
N ARG A 57 -18.97 -11.85 -11.38
CA ARG A 57 -19.36 -11.58 -9.99
C ARG A 57 -19.14 -12.77 -9.06
N HIS A 58 -19.47 -13.98 -9.50
CA HIS A 58 -19.49 -15.17 -8.63
C HIS A 58 -18.23 -16.04 -8.73
N VAL A 59 -17.48 -15.97 -9.83
CA VAL A 59 -16.30 -16.82 -10.05
C VAL A 59 -15.02 -15.99 -10.05
N ILE A 60 -14.94 -15.01 -10.95
CA ILE A 60 -13.68 -14.28 -11.19
C ILE A 60 -13.37 -13.31 -10.05
N LEU A 61 -14.34 -12.50 -9.63
CA LEU A 61 -14.15 -11.47 -8.60
C LEU A 61 -13.69 -12.04 -7.26
N PRO A 62 -14.35 -13.06 -6.66
CA PRO A 62 -13.88 -13.62 -5.38
C PRO A 62 -12.50 -14.27 -5.50
N LEU A 63 -12.18 -14.89 -6.64
CA LEU A 63 -10.86 -15.47 -6.88
C LEU A 63 -9.78 -14.38 -7.05
N ALA A 64 -10.10 -13.31 -7.78
CA ALA A 64 -9.21 -12.17 -7.98
C ALA A 64 -8.92 -11.47 -6.65
N LEU A 65 -9.94 -11.27 -5.81
CA LEU A 65 -9.81 -10.69 -4.47
C LEU A 65 -8.84 -11.49 -3.60
N ARG A 66 -8.97 -12.82 -3.60
CA ARG A 66 -8.04 -13.70 -2.85
C ARG A 66 -6.60 -13.60 -3.38
N ARG A 67 -6.42 -13.46 -4.70
CA ARG A 67 -5.10 -13.32 -5.32
C ARG A 67 -4.48 -11.94 -5.18
N MET A 68 -5.27 -10.87 -5.06
CA MET A 68 -4.75 -9.52 -4.85
C MET A 68 -4.41 -9.21 -3.39
N LEU A 69 -4.96 -9.93 -2.42
CA LEU A 69 -4.69 -9.66 -0.99
C LEU A 69 -3.19 -9.69 -0.61
N PRO A 70 -2.39 -10.69 -1.04
CA PRO A 70 -0.94 -10.69 -0.77
C PRO A 70 -0.21 -9.46 -1.33
N PRO A 71 -0.29 -9.13 -2.63
CA PRO A 71 0.40 -7.96 -3.17
C PRO A 71 -0.14 -6.62 -2.63
N LEU A 72 -1.44 -6.53 -2.29
CA LEU A 72 -2.00 -5.34 -1.63
C LEU A 72 -1.38 -5.11 -0.26
N GLY A 73 -1.21 -6.16 0.54
CA GLY A 73 -0.55 -6.05 1.85
C GLY A 73 0.93 -5.66 1.71
N ASN A 74 1.61 -6.16 0.67
CA ASN A 74 2.98 -5.72 0.38
C ASN A 74 3.03 -4.24 -0.01
N GLN A 75 2.09 -3.78 -0.84
CA GLN A 75 1.97 -2.37 -1.21
C GLN A 75 1.73 -1.47 0.01
N TRP A 76 0.93 -1.91 0.99
CA TRP A 76 0.75 -1.17 2.24
C TRP A 76 2.04 -0.97 3.02
N ILE A 77 2.90 -1.99 3.10
CA ILE A 77 4.20 -1.90 3.78
C ILE A 77 5.11 -0.90 3.06
N ILE A 78 5.09 -0.91 1.72
CA ILE A 78 5.85 0.04 0.90
C ILE A 78 5.35 1.47 1.14
N SER A 79 4.04 1.70 1.07
CA SER A 79 3.44 3.02 1.28
C SER A 79 3.79 3.62 2.65
N ILE A 80 3.89 2.82 3.72
CA ILE A 80 4.34 3.29 5.05
C ILE A 80 5.77 3.80 5.00
N LYS A 81 6.67 3.13 4.28
CA LYS A 81 8.04 3.62 4.13
C LYS A 81 8.08 4.88 3.26
N ASP A 82 7.28 4.93 2.19
CA ASP A 82 7.23 6.10 1.30
C ASP A 82 6.72 7.36 2.00
N THR A 83 5.90 7.22 3.07
CA THR A 83 5.51 8.37 3.91
C THR A 83 6.71 9.13 4.44
N SER A 84 7.83 8.45 4.74
CA SER A 84 9.04 9.04 5.33
C SER A 84 9.69 10.11 4.45
N LEU A 85 9.38 10.13 3.15
CA LEU A 85 9.86 11.14 2.20
C LEU A 85 9.18 12.50 2.41
N PHE A 86 8.02 12.54 3.06
CA PHE A 86 7.27 13.79 3.28
C PHE A 86 7.83 14.67 4.38
N ILE A 87 8.89 14.24 5.06
CA ILE A 87 9.72 15.13 5.88
C ILE A 87 10.16 16.38 5.10
N VAL A 88 10.43 16.26 3.79
CA VAL A 88 10.91 17.38 2.95
C VAL A 88 9.86 18.48 2.78
N ILE A 89 8.57 18.11 2.78
CA ILE A 89 7.46 19.06 2.72
C ILE A 89 6.95 19.45 4.12
N GLY A 90 7.58 18.97 5.19
CA GLY A 90 7.27 19.35 6.57
C GLY A 90 6.06 18.62 7.16
N VAL A 91 5.74 17.41 6.72
CA VAL A 91 4.68 16.60 7.36
C VAL A 91 5.20 16.01 8.67
N ALA A 92 4.40 16.12 9.74
CA ALA A 92 4.76 15.60 11.06
C ALA A 92 4.55 14.08 11.06
N GLU A 93 5.66 13.35 11.01
CA GLU A 93 5.69 11.89 11.09
C GLU A 93 6.93 11.45 11.92
N LEU A 94 7.14 10.13 12.05
CA LEU A 94 8.23 9.55 12.82
C LEU A 94 9.61 10.15 12.45
N THR A 95 9.87 10.32 11.16
CA THR A 95 11.09 10.94 10.63
C THR A 95 11.24 12.39 11.04
N ARG A 96 10.15 13.18 11.01
CA ARG A 96 10.17 14.60 11.40
C ARG A 96 10.37 14.77 12.91
N GLN A 97 9.74 13.92 13.71
CA GLN A 97 9.98 13.87 15.15
C GLN A 97 11.46 13.58 15.47
N GLY A 98 12.08 12.67 14.72
CA GLY A 98 13.53 12.44 14.79
C GLY A 98 14.34 13.71 14.52
N GLN A 99 14.03 14.43 13.44
CA GLN A 99 14.72 15.67 13.08
C GLN A 99 14.54 16.78 14.14
N GLU A 100 13.35 16.91 14.73
CA GLU A 100 13.07 17.87 15.80
C GLU A 100 13.91 17.59 17.05
N ILE A 101 14.07 16.32 17.43
CA ILE A 101 14.91 15.93 18.57
C ILE A 101 16.40 16.16 18.26
N ILE A 102 16.83 15.94 17.01
CA ILE A 102 18.20 16.21 16.57
C ILE A 102 18.50 17.72 16.68
N ALA A 103 17.55 18.58 16.33
CA ALA A 103 17.72 20.03 16.42
C ALA A 103 17.95 20.51 17.86
N GLY A 104 17.39 19.81 18.87
CA GLY A 104 17.59 20.13 20.28
C GLY A 104 18.83 19.49 20.93
N ASN A 105 19.29 18.34 20.44
CA ASN A 105 20.33 17.53 21.10
C ASN A 105 21.63 17.37 20.29
N PHE A 106 21.65 17.74 19.00
CA PHE A 106 22.76 17.57 18.05
C PHE A 106 23.31 16.13 17.89
N ARG A 107 22.62 15.12 18.45
CA ARG A 107 23.00 13.69 18.39
C ARG A 107 22.36 12.98 17.20
N ALA A 108 22.77 13.38 15.99
CA ALA A 108 22.16 12.90 14.74
C ALA A 108 22.22 11.37 14.57
N LEU A 109 23.39 10.75 14.79
CA LEU A 109 23.59 9.32 14.53
C LEU A 109 22.68 8.42 15.37
N GLU A 110 22.55 8.71 16.66
CA GLU A 110 21.76 7.90 17.59
C GLU A 110 20.27 7.99 17.28
N ILE A 111 19.79 9.20 16.95
CA ILE A 111 18.37 9.43 16.67
C ILE A 111 18.00 8.81 15.33
N TRP A 112 18.82 8.98 14.28
CA TRP A 112 18.58 8.31 13.00
C TRP A 112 18.64 6.77 13.13
N SER A 113 19.53 6.25 13.96
CA SER A 113 19.60 4.80 14.25
C SER A 113 18.32 4.33 14.96
N ALA A 114 17.82 5.08 15.95
CA ALA A 114 16.58 4.77 16.64
C ALA A 114 15.37 4.79 15.69
N VAL A 115 15.24 5.82 14.85
CA VAL A 115 14.20 5.94 13.83
C VAL A 115 14.25 4.75 12.86
N ALA A 116 15.45 4.35 12.40
CA ALA A 116 15.62 3.18 11.54
C ALA A 116 15.16 1.88 12.24
N VAL A 117 15.47 1.70 13.52
CA VAL A 117 15.00 0.55 14.31
C VAL A 117 13.48 0.55 14.45
N PHE A 118 12.84 1.69 14.68
CA PHE A 118 11.37 1.77 14.72
C PHE A 118 10.74 1.39 13.38
N TYR A 119 11.23 1.94 12.27
CA TYR A 119 10.77 1.54 10.92
C TYR A 119 10.98 0.05 10.67
N LEU A 120 12.10 -0.53 11.13
CA LEU A 120 12.37 -1.96 11.02
C LEU A 120 11.36 -2.78 11.82
N ILE A 121 11.07 -2.42 13.07
CA ILE A 121 10.10 -3.11 13.93
C ILE A 121 8.72 -3.09 13.27
N ILE A 122 8.26 -1.91 12.83
CA ILE A 122 6.97 -1.75 12.15
C ILE A 122 6.90 -2.62 10.90
N THR A 123 7.94 -2.56 10.07
CA THR A 123 8.05 -3.35 8.83
C THR A 123 8.03 -4.85 9.12
N LEU A 124 8.76 -5.31 10.14
CA LEU A 124 8.82 -6.72 10.53
C LEU A 124 7.47 -7.23 11.06
N VAL A 125 6.81 -6.46 11.92
CA VAL A 125 5.49 -6.80 12.47
C VAL A 125 4.46 -6.92 11.35
N LEU A 126 4.38 -5.92 10.46
CA LEU A 126 3.48 -5.95 9.31
C LEU A 126 3.79 -7.11 8.35
N SER A 127 5.08 -7.33 8.06
CA SER A 127 5.52 -8.46 7.23
C SER A 127 5.16 -9.80 7.83
N PHE A 128 5.20 -9.93 9.17
CA PHE A 128 4.81 -11.14 9.87
C PHE A 128 3.30 -11.38 9.80
N ILE A 129 2.49 -10.33 10.05
CA ILE A 129 1.03 -10.38 9.92
C ILE A 129 0.63 -10.76 8.49
N LEU A 130 1.25 -10.12 7.49
CA LEU A 130 0.99 -10.43 6.08
C LEU A 130 1.32 -11.88 5.75
N ARG A 131 2.50 -12.37 6.16
CA ARG A 131 2.88 -13.78 5.98
C ARG A 131 1.93 -14.75 6.68
N ARG A 132 1.33 -14.35 7.80
CA ARG A 132 0.33 -15.17 8.51
C ARG A 132 -0.99 -15.21 7.75
N LEU A 133 -1.44 -14.07 7.23
CA LEU A 133 -2.63 -13.96 6.36
C LEU A 133 -2.45 -14.76 5.07
N GLU A 134 -1.30 -14.61 4.40
CA GLU A 134 -0.98 -15.38 3.19
C GLU A 134 -1.02 -16.89 3.44
N ARG A 135 -0.43 -17.36 4.55
CA ARG A 135 -0.45 -18.78 4.90
C ARG A 135 -1.87 -19.29 5.14
N ARG A 136 -2.77 -18.48 5.70
CA ARG A 136 -4.19 -18.87 5.86
C ARG A 136 -4.92 -18.95 4.52
N MET A 137 -4.57 -18.11 3.56
CA MET A 137 -5.23 -18.09 2.25
C MET A 137 -4.70 -19.13 1.27
N LYS A 138 -3.43 -19.55 1.35
CA LYS A 138 -2.85 -20.60 0.50
C LYS A 138 -3.34 -22.02 0.83
N ILE A 139 -4.01 -22.22 1.98
CA ILE A 139 -4.47 -23.52 2.46
C ILE A 139 -5.93 -23.82 2.02
N LEU A 140 -6.57 -22.91 1.27
CA LEU A 140 -7.94 -23.03 0.72
C LEU A 140 -7.94 -22.85 -0.80
#